data_AF-A0A317UM21-F1
#
_entry.id   AF-A0A317UM21-F1
#
_cell.length_a   1.000
_cell.length_b   1.000
_cell.length_c   1.000
_cell.angle_alpha   90.00
_cell.angle_beta   90.00
_cell.angle_gamma   90.00
#
_symmetry.space_group_name_H-M   'P 1'
#
loop_
_entity.id
_entity.type
_entity.pdbx_description
1 polymer ?
#
loop_
_entity_poly.entity_id
_entity_poly.type
_entity_poly.pdbx_seq_one_letter_code
_entity_poly.pdbx_strand_id
1 'polypeptide(L)'
;MYEQLPPGQNPVLPTGSPALMGPYVFTSVQREVAAMPGQDIEFRRGRITAHQLESCRPSYINACLIQSRGSRLPAPCSRCHAHPGTMTFPSCRHLPGAWGGACANCKWSDQASRCSVRDEV
;
A
#
# COMPACT_ATOMS: atom_id res chain seq x y z
N MET A 1 -7.61 -3.62 -17.58
CA MET A 1 -7.57 -2.55 -16.55
C MET A 1 -6.53 -1.47 -16.87
N TYR A 2 -5.35 -1.76 -17.47
CA TYR A 2 -4.33 -0.74 -17.78
C TYR A 2 -3.56 -0.99 -19.10
N GLU A 3 -4.19 -1.65 -20.06
CA GLU A 3 -3.55 -2.04 -21.33
C GLU A 3 -3.18 -0.85 -22.23
N GLN A 4 -3.79 0.32 -21.97
CA GLN A 4 -3.57 1.55 -22.74
C GLN A 4 -2.47 2.46 -22.15
N LEU A 5 -1.82 2.07 -21.04
CA LEU A 5 -0.75 2.90 -20.47
C LEU A 5 0.52 2.86 -21.33
N PRO A 6 1.16 4.02 -21.58
CA PRO A 6 2.44 4.08 -22.29
C PRO A 6 3.47 3.10 -21.71
N PRO A 7 4.36 2.52 -22.54
CA PRO A 7 5.46 1.70 -22.07
C PRO A 7 6.27 2.43 -20.98
N GLY A 8 6.63 1.72 -19.91
CA GLY A 8 7.41 2.27 -18.81
C GLY A 8 6.61 3.01 -17.72
N GLN A 9 5.33 3.30 -17.92
CA GLN A 9 4.49 3.89 -16.87
C GLN A 9 3.83 2.84 -15.96
N ASN A 10 3.89 3.12 -14.67
CA ASN A 10 3.16 2.39 -13.63
C ASN A 10 1.69 2.84 -13.63
N PRO A 11 0.73 1.92 -13.52
CA PRO A 11 -0.65 2.29 -13.25
C PRO A 11 -0.84 3.03 -11.93
N VAL A 12 -1.90 3.82 -11.87
CA VAL A 12 -2.30 4.62 -10.70
C VAL A 12 -3.67 4.16 -10.21
N LEU A 13 -3.81 3.95 -8.90
CA LEU A 13 -5.10 3.78 -8.23
C LEU A 13 -5.52 5.11 -7.58
N PRO A 14 -6.75 5.59 -7.85
CA PRO A 14 -7.24 6.87 -7.35
C PRO A 14 -7.66 6.78 -5.87
N THR A 15 -6.69 6.48 -4.99
CA THR A 15 -6.94 6.23 -3.56
C THR A 15 -6.85 7.49 -2.71
N GLY A 16 -6.42 8.63 -3.26
CA GLY A 16 -6.29 9.88 -2.51
C GLY A 16 -7.61 10.40 -1.95
N SER A 17 -8.73 10.11 -2.63
CA SER A 17 -10.07 10.43 -2.15
C SER A 17 -10.58 9.40 -1.13
N PRO A 18 -10.97 9.82 0.10
CA PRO A 18 -11.62 8.93 1.06
C PRO A 18 -12.91 8.28 0.52
N ALA A 19 -13.66 8.99 -0.32
CA ALA A 19 -14.91 8.50 -0.89
C ALA A 19 -14.70 7.26 -1.78
N LEU A 20 -13.58 7.18 -2.50
CA LEU A 20 -13.24 6.04 -3.35
C LEU A 20 -12.76 4.83 -2.53
N MET A 21 -12.27 5.04 -1.32
CA MET A 21 -11.86 3.96 -0.41
C MET A 21 -13.03 3.38 0.39
N GLY A 22 -14.10 4.15 0.60
CA GLY A 22 -15.26 3.80 1.42
C GLY A 22 -15.80 2.37 1.25
N PRO A 23 -16.04 1.88 0.01
CA PRO A 23 -16.53 0.53 -0.23
C PRO A 23 -15.60 -0.61 0.22
N TYR A 24 -14.31 -0.31 0.45
CA TYR A 24 -13.27 -1.31 0.74
C TYR A 24 -12.83 -1.31 2.21
N VAL A 25 -13.30 -0.36 3.04
CA VAL A 25 -12.87 -0.20 4.44
C VAL A 25 -13.94 -0.67 5.44
N PHE A 26 -13.57 -1.65 6.26
CA PHE A 26 -14.51 -2.38 7.14
C PHE A 26 -14.18 -2.26 8.64
N THR A 27 -12.92 -1.99 9.01
CA THR A 27 -12.51 -1.84 10.42
C THR A 27 -12.43 -0.37 10.85
N SER A 28 -12.46 -0.11 12.16
CA SER A 28 -12.29 1.25 12.70
C SER A 28 -10.96 1.86 12.25
N VAL A 29 -9.85 1.13 12.42
CA VAL A 29 -8.51 1.57 12.00
C VAL A 29 -8.46 1.87 10.49
N GLN A 30 -9.13 1.07 9.66
CA GLN A 30 -9.21 1.34 8.22
C GLN A 30 -9.95 2.65 7.92
N ARG A 31 -11.06 2.91 8.61
CA ARG A 31 -11.85 4.14 8.44
C ARG A 31 -11.09 5.38 8.93
N GLU A 32 -10.44 5.27 10.08
CA GLU A 32 -9.60 6.34 10.64
C GLU A 32 -8.47 6.71 9.67
N VAL A 33 -7.75 5.71 9.16
CA VAL A 33 -6.67 5.95 8.18
C VAL A 33 -7.24 6.46 6.85
N ALA A 34 -8.38 5.94 6.37
CA ALA A 34 -8.99 6.41 5.12
C ALA A 34 -9.41 7.89 5.19
N ALA A 35 -9.77 8.39 6.38
CA ALA A 35 -10.12 9.78 6.62
C ALA A 35 -8.92 10.74 6.62
N MET A 36 -7.69 10.23 6.76
CA MET A 36 -6.48 11.05 6.65
C MET A 36 -6.26 11.52 5.20
N PRO A 37 -5.60 12.69 5.01
CA PRO A 37 -5.13 13.10 3.69
C PRO A 37 -4.30 12.00 3.04
N GLY A 38 -4.72 11.58 1.84
CA GLY A 38 -4.04 10.56 1.05
C GLY A 38 -3.68 11.09 -0.33
N GLN A 39 -2.86 10.33 -1.02
CA GLN A 39 -2.56 10.55 -2.42
C GLN A 39 -2.89 9.31 -3.24
N ASP A 40 -3.05 9.49 -4.54
CA ASP A 40 -3.15 8.37 -5.46
C ASP A 40 -1.87 7.55 -5.44
N ILE A 41 -2.02 6.24 -5.62
CA ILE A 41 -0.91 5.30 -5.46
C ILE A 41 -0.53 4.72 -6.80
N GLU A 42 0.73 4.86 -7.15
CA GLU A 42 1.33 4.08 -8.21
C GLU A 42 1.62 2.66 -7.73
N PHE A 43 1.44 1.69 -8.62
CA PHE A 43 1.88 0.32 -8.40
C PHE A 43 2.54 -0.23 -9.66
N ARG A 44 3.45 -1.20 -9.50
CA ARG A 44 4.15 -1.78 -10.65
C ARG A 44 3.18 -2.57 -11.52
N ARG A 45 3.29 -2.41 -12.84
CA ARG A 45 2.42 -3.07 -13.83
C ARG A 45 2.33 -4.59 -13.56
N GLY A 46 1.10 -5.11 -13.56
CA GLY A 46 0.81 -6.53 -13.31
C GLY A 46 0.84 -6.98 -11.84
N ARG A 47 1.10 -6.07 -10.87
CA ARG A 47 1.15 -6.43 -9.44
C ARG A 47 -0.18 -6.30 -8.70
N ILE A 48 -1.12 -5.52 -9.22
CA ILE A 48 -2.47 -5.37 -8.68
C ILE A 48 -3.49 -5.70 -9.78
N THR A 49 -4.46 -6.54 -9.45
CA THR A 49 -5.62 -6.86 -10.29
C THR A 49 -6.92 -6.37 -9.63
N ALA A 50 -7.99 -6.21 -10.43
CA ALA A 50 -9.31 -5.88 -9.93
C ALA A 50 -9.79 -6.86 -8.85
N HIS A 51 -9.67 -8.15 -9.14
CA HIS A 51 -10.04 -9.24 -8.25
C HIS A 51 -9.36 -9.17 -6.87
N GLN A 52 -8.07 -8.78 -6.82
CA GLN A 52 -7.38 -8.60 -5.54
C GLN A 52 -8.01 -7.48 -4.70
N LEU A 53 -8.41 -6.37 -5.32
CA LEU A 53 -9.06 -5.26 -4.61
C LEU A 53 -10.50 -5.63 -4.21
N GLU A 54 -11.25 -6.26 -5.11
CA GLU A 54 -12.62 -6.73 -4.87
C GLU A 54 -12.71 -7.77 -3.74
N SER A 55 -11.67 -8.60 -3.56
CA SER A 55 -11.59 -9.56 -2.45
C SER A 55 -11.62 -8.89 -1.07
N CYS A 56 -11.36 -7.58 -1.00
CA CYS A 56 -11.32 -6.80 0.23
C CYS A 56 -10.41 -7.39 1.32
N ARG A 57 -9.43 -8.22 0.94
CA ARG A 57 -8.53 -8.87 1.88
C ARG A 57 -7.79 -7.81 2.70
N PRO A 58 -7.74 -7.92 4.05
CA PRO A 58 -7.14 -6.89 4.89
C PRO A 58 -5.70 -6.53 4.51
N SER A 59 -4.88 -7.49 4.07
CA SER A 59 -3.51 -7.23 3.62
C SER A 59 -3.45 -6.29 2.41
N TYR A 60 -4.36 -6.43 1.44
CA TYR A 60 -4.39 -5.59 0.23
C TYR A 60 -4.90 -4.19 0.54
N ILE A 61 -6.07 -4.09 1.19
CA ILE A 61 -6.66 -2.79 1.48
C ILE A 61 -5.80 -1.99 2.45
N ASN A 62 -5.28 -2.63 3.51
CA ASN A 62 -4.40 -1.94 4.46
C ASN A 62 -3.10 -1.50 3.78
N ALA A 63 -2.56 -2.29 2.86
CA ALA A 63 -1.38 -1.89 2.11
C ALA A 63 -1.65 -0.68 1.20
N CYS A 64 -2.80 -0.62 0.53
CA CYS A 64 -3.21 0.57 -0.23
C CYS A 64 -3.36 1.80 0.67
N LEU A 65 -3.95 1.64 1.86
CA LEU A 65 -4.08 2.72 2.84
C LEU A 65 -2.71 3.22 3.34
N ILE A 66 -1.80 2.31 3.73
CA ILE A 66 -0.42 2.66 4.12
C ILE A 66 0.30 3.36 2.98
N GLN A 67 0.19 2.85 1.75
CA GLN A 67 0.88 3.43 0.61
C GLN A 67 0.37 4.84 0.25
N SER A 68 -0.91 5.09 0.49
CA SER A 68 -1.55 6.36 0.19
C SER A 68 -1.37 7.40 1.29
N ARG A 69 -1.39 7.00 2.58
CA ARG A 69 -1.39 7.92 3.74
C ARG A 69 -0.07 7.92 4.52
N GLY A 70 0.75 6.88 4.35
CA GLY A 70 2.03 6.74 5.04
C GLY A 70 3.10 7.69 4.52
N SER A 71 4.24 7.76 5.20
CA SER A 71 5.40 8.54 4.78
C SER A 71 6.45 7.66 4.11
N ARG A 72 7.26 8.25 3.24
CA ARG A 72 8.45 7.57 2.68
C ARG A 72 9.55 7.59 3.74
N LEU A 73 10.18 6.44 3.95
CA LEU A 73 11.34 6.35 4.82
C LEU A 73 12.60 6.92 4.15
N PRO A 74 13.57 7.46 4.93
CA PRO A 74 14.89 7.83 4.41
C PRO A 74 15.60 6.65 3.72
N ALA A 75 15.47 5.45 4.29
CA ALA A 75 15.94 4.20 3.72
C ALA A 75 14.78 3.17 3.68
N PRO A 76 14.61 2.41 2.59
CA PRO A 76 13.59 1.37 2.52
C PRO A 76 13.87 0.24 3.53
N CYS A 77 12.84 -0.49 3.94
CA CYS A 77 13.03 -1.68 4.77
C CYS A 77 13.88 -2.74 4.04
N SER A 78 14.57 -3.62 4.78
CA SER A 78 15.56 -4.57 4.23
C SER A 78 15.02 -5.40 3.07
N ARG A 79 13.73 -5.77 3.12
CA ARG A 79 13.09 -6.55 2.05
C ARG A 79 12.83 -5.72 0.79
N CYS A 80 12.38 -4.47 0.94
CA CYS A 80 12.21 -3.55 -0.17
C CYS A 80 13.57 -3.18 -0.78
N HIS A 81 14.59 -3.00 0.05
CA HIS A 81 15.97 -2.79 -0.39
C HIS A 81 16.52 -3.97 -1.19
N ALA A 82 16.28 -5.21 -0.73
CA ALA A 82 16.78 -6.42 -1.39
C ALA A 82 16.09 -6.74 -2.72
N HIS A 83 14.87 -6.23 -2.97
CA HIS A 83 14.13 -6.54 -4.20
C HIS A 83 13.40 -5.30 -4.78
N PRO A 84 14.12 -4.23 -5.13
CA PRO A 84 13.52 -2.94 -5.47
C PRO A 84 12.59 -3.02 -6.69
N GLY A 85 12.84 -3.94 -7.64
CA GLY A 85 12.06 -4.11 -8.87
C GLY A 85 10.86 -5.06 -8.79
N THR A 86 10.75 -5.88 -7.74
CA THR A 86 9.69 -6.92 -7.65
C THR A 86 8.58 -6.55 -6.68
N MET A 87 8.75 -5.48 -5.92
CA MET A 87 7.74 -4.98 -4.98
C MET A 87 6.47 -4.50 -5.69
N THR A 88 5.33 -4.58 -5.01
CA THR A 88 4.04 -4.13 -5.57
C THR A 88 4.03 -2.62 -5.80
N PHE A 89 4.48 -1.87 -4.80
CA PHE A 89 4.59 -0.42 -4.87
C PHE A 89 6.04 0.00 -5.15
N PRO A 90 6.25 1.03 -5.98
CA PRO A 90 7.60 1.50 -6.33
C PRO A 90 8.33 2.15 -5.14
N SER A 91 7.61 2.70 -4.16
CA SER A 91 8.19 3.33 -2.98
C SER A 91 7.93 2.52 -1.71
N CYS A 92 8.90 2.47 -0.80
CA CYS A 92 8.70 1.92 0.54
C CYS A 92 8.09 3.00 1.46
N ARG A 93 6.78 2.89 1.73
CA ARG A 93 6.08 3.77 2.68
C ARG A 93 5.56 2.99 3.86
N HIS A 94 5.53 3.64 5.02
CA HIS A 94 5.01 3.07 6.26
C HIS A 94 4.10 4.07 6.96
N LEU A 95 3.26 3.58 7.87
CA LEU A 95 2.35 4.40 8.65
C LEU A 95 2.44 3.97 10.12
N PRO A 96 3.27 4.66 10.94
CA PRO A 96 3.36 4.38 12.37
C PRO A 96 2.01 4.43 13.07
N GLY A 97 1.81 3.58 14.07
CA GLY A 97 0.56 3.48 14.85
C GLY A 97 -0.56 2.69 14.15
N ALA A 98 -0.39 2.33 12.87
CA ALA A 98 -1.35 1.52 12.12
C ALA A 98 -0.74 0.17 11.72
N TRP A 99 -1.43 -0.92 12.06
CA TRP A 99 -1.06 -2.29 11.67
C TRP A 99 0.39 -2.69 11.99
N GLY A 100 0.91 -2.21 13.13
CA GLY A 100 2.26 -2.46 13.62
C GLY A 100 3.36 -1.69 12.87
N GLY A 101 3.03 -0.59 12.21
CA GLY A 101 4.01 0.32 11.57
C GLY A 101 4.73 -0.26 10.35
N ALA A 102 4.30 -1.42 9.85
CA ALA A 102 4.93 -2.10 8.74
C ALA A 102 4.76 -1.33 7.42
N CYS A 103 5.71 -1.49 6.50
CA CYS A 103 5.60 -0.86 5.18
C CYS A 103 4.53 -1.51 4.29
N ALA A 104 3.98 -0.74 3.34
CA ALA A 104 2.91 -1.18 2.45
C ALA A 104 3.27 -2.44 1.64
N ASN A 105 4.51 -2.54 1.14
CA ASN A 105 4.97 -3.72 0.38
C ASN A 105 5.03 -5.00 1.23
N CYS A 106 5.47 -4.89 2.48
CA CYS A 106 5.43 -6.01 3.43
C CYS A 106 4.00 -6.35 3.82
N LYS A 107 3.12 -5.34 3.98
CA LYS A 107 1.70 -5.55 4.28
C LYS A 107 0.98 -6.26 3.12
N TRP A 108 1.22 -5.82 1.87
CA TRP A 108 0.61 -6.39 0.67
C TRP A 108 0.89 -7.88 0.52
N SER A 109 2.15 -8.26 0.74
CA SER A 109 2.58 -9.65 0.66
C SER A 109 2.29 -10.47 1.92
N ASP A 110 1.58 -9.89 2.89
CA ASP A 110 1.22 -10.50 4.18
C ASP A 110 2.43 -10.96 5.02
N GLN A 111 3.48 -10.16 4.97
CA GLN A 111 4.78 -10.43 5.59
C GLN A 111 5.19 -9.25 6.48
N ALA A 112 4.20 -8.58 7.07
CA ALA A 112 4.39 -7.42 7.94
C ALA A 112 5.28 -7.75 9.15
N SER A 113 5.16 -8.96 9.71
CA SER A 113 5.99 -9.44 10.83
C SER A 113 7.49 -9.51 10.51
N ARG A 114 7.84 -9.64 9.23
CA ARG A 114 9.23 -9.66 8.71
C ARG A 114 9.69 -8.28 8.20
N CYS A 115 8.88 -7.24 8.35
CA CYS A 115 9.30 -5.89 7.98
C CYS A 115 10.34 -5.39 9.00
N SER A 116 11.49 -4.94 8.51
CA SER A 116 12.52 -4.32 9.36
C SER A 116 12.14 -2.90 9.81
N VAL A 117 11.01 -2.38 9.33
CA VAL A 117 10.41 -1.12 9.76
C VAL A 117 9.06 -1.47 10.32
N ARG A 118 8.89 -1.27 11.61
CA ARG A 118 7.69 -1.57 12.37
C ARG A 118 7.71 -0.77 13.65
N ASP A 119 6.54 -0.60 14.25
CA ASP A 119 6.45 0.00 15.58
C ASP A 119 7.14 -0.93 16.59
N GLU A 120 7.89 -0.35 17.53
CA GLU A 120 8.38 -1.06 18.71
C GLU A 120 7.17 -1.41 19.58
N VAL A 121 7.16 -2.64 20.09
CA VAL A 121 6.10 -3.16 20.96
C VAL A 121 6.48 -2.93 22.40
#